data_AF-A0A5B9MDX8-F1
#
_entry.id   AF-A0A5B9MDX8-F1
#
_cell.length_a   1.000
_cell.length_b   1.000
_cell.length_c   1.000
_cell.angle_alpha   90.00
_cell.angle_beta   90.00
_cell.angle_gamma   90.00
#
_symmetry.space_group_name_H-M   'P 1'
#
loop_
_entity.id
_entity.type
_entity.pdbx_description
1 polymer ?
#
loop_
_entity_poly.entity_id
_entity_poly.type
_entity_poly.pdbx_seq_one_letter_code
_entity_poly.pdbx_strand_id
1 'polypeptide(L)'
;MSDDVQPVFAETIAEAAKSLGVHERTLKSWLAEGAPPKTDDGYNVDAILQWRAANRKTSDLSLEDPDEFKLRMALAKLKEQEGKADKVTEEAAIAAYKKHLLAEGLIHASSANNTFANALKNIRNRLQRIPVELAAGYAPEIQRQLERDLAQRIDIALRALRIELESGIDDD
;
A
#
# COMPACT_ATOMS: atom_id res chain seq x y z
N MET A 1 24.83 61.20 32.99
CA MET A 1 23.45 61.58 32.62
C MET A 1 22.66 60.30 32.70
N SER A 2 22.03 60.06 33.84
CA SER A 2 21.23 58.87 34.08
C SER A 2 19.84 59.19 33.53
N ASP A 3 19.53 58.68 32.34
CA ASP A 3 18.16 58.73 31.84
C ASP A 3 17.30 57.91 32.80
N ASP A 4 16.39 58.59 33.50
CA ASP A 4 15.30 57.97 34.26
C ASP A 4 14.35 57.31 33.24
N VAL A 5 14.73 56.13 32.76
CA VAL A 5 13.84 55.28 31.98
C VAL A 5 12.81 54.72 32.96
N GLN A 6 11.63 55.33 32.98
CA GLN A 6 10.52 54.78 33.75
C GLN A 6 10.21 53.36 33.25
N PRO A 7 10.19 52.35 34.14
CA PRO A 7 9.97 50.98 33.75
C PRO A 7 8.60 50.82 33.09
N VAL A 8 8.57 50.16 31.94
CA VAL A 8 7.33 49.93 31.21
C VAL A 8 6.61 48.71 31.81
N PHE A 9 5.44 48.97 32.40
CA PHE A 9 4.58 47.92 32.95
C PHE A 9 3.43 47.58 32.00
N ALA A 10 3.17 46.28 31.85
CA ALA A 10 2.02 45.76 31.13
C ALA A 10 1.07 45.03 32.08
N GLU A 11 -0.22 45.36 32.06
CA GLU A 11 -1.18 44.79 33.03
C GLU A 11 -1.48 43.31 32.76
N THR A 12 -1.43 42.92 31.48
CA THR A 12 -1.76 41.57 31.02
C THR A 12 -0.56 40.86 30.37
N ILE A 13 -0.60 39.52 30.37
CA ILE A 13 0.38 38.69 29.65
C ILE A 13 0.36 39.00 28.15
N ALA A 14 -0.82 39.28 27.59
CA ALA A 14 -0.99 39.59 26.18
C ALA A 14 -0.27 40.89 25.79
N GLU A 15 -0.43 41.94 26.60
CA GLU A 15 0.26 43.21 26.41
C GLU A 15 1.76 43.09 26.62
N ALA A 16 2.19 42.36 27.66
CA ALA A 16 3.60 42.11 27.92
C ALA A 16 4.25 41.36 26.75
N ALA A 17 3.60 40.30 26.23
CA ALA A 17 4.10 39.53 25.10
C ALA A 17 4.17 40.38 23.82
N LYS A 18 3.16 41.24 23.59
CA LYS A 18 3.14 42.18 22.47
C LYS A 18 4.26 43.21 22.56
N SER A 19 4.50 43.80 23.72
CA SER A 19 5.60 44.74 23.96
C SER A 19 6.98 44.09 23.80
N LEU A 20 7.08 42.80 24.11
CA LEU A 20 8.30 42.00 23.92
C LEU A 20 8.45 41.42 22.50
N GLY A 21 7.46 41.61 21.62
CA GLY A 21 7.47 41.08 20.24
C GLY A 21 7.41 39.54 20.16
N VAL A 22 6.84 38.87 21.16
CA VAL A 22 6.74 37.40 21.23
C VAL A 22 5.31 36.92 21.39
N HIS A 23 5.08 35.64 21.11
CA HIS A 23 3.79 35.00 21.36
C HIS A 23 3.58 34.79 22.88
N GLU A 24 2.35 34.91 23.39
CA GLU A 24 2.04 34.72 24.81
C GLU A 24 2.54 33.39 25.38
N ARG A 25 2.44 32.33 24.58
CA ARG A 25 2.95 31.00 24.93
C ARG A 25 4.46 31.02 25.23
N THR A 26 5.22 31.79 24.47
CA THR A 26 6.67 31.95 24.65
C THR A 26 6.95 32.69 25.96
N LEU A 27 6.22 33.77 26.24
CA LEU A 27 6.36 34.49 27.50
C LEU A 27 5.98 33.62 28.71
N LYS A 28 4.91 32.82 28.62
CA LYS A 28 4.55 31.85 29.67
C LYS A 28 5.65 30.82 29.92
N SER A 29 6.33 30.35 28.86
CA SER A 29 7.51 29.47 29.00
C SER A 29 8.63 30.16 29.77
N TRP A 30 8.94 31.42 29.44
CA TRP A 30 9.99 32.18 30.13
C TRP A 30 9.68 32.40 31.60
N LEU A 31 8.43 32.71 31.95
CA LEU A 31 7.99 32.83 33.34
C LEU A 31 8.15 31.50 34.09
N ALA A 32 7.83 30.38 33.46
CA ALA A 32 8.06 29.05 34.04
C ALA A 32 9.56 28.70 34.20
N GLU A 33 10.41 29.28 33.36
CA GLU A 33 11.88 29.15 33.41
C GLU A 33 12.55 30.13 34.40
N GLY A 34 11.76 30.97 35.09
CA GLY A 34 12.24 31.87 36.14
C GLY A 34 12.39 33.34 35.74
N ALA A 35 11.74 33.78 34.67
CA ALA A 35 11.63 35.20 34.34
C ALA A 35 10.83 35.97 35.42
N PRO A 36 11.05 37.28 35.59
CA PRO A 36 10.36 38.09 36.59
C PRO A 36 8.82 37.94 36.50
N PRO A 37 8.14 37.52 37.59
CA PRO A 37 6.69 37.34 37.59
C PRO A 37 5.96 38.69 37.66
N LYS A 38 4.63 38.66 37.50
CA LYS A 38 3.77 39.84 37.63
C LYS A 38 3.87 40.44 39.05
N THR A 39 4.07 41.74 39.16
CA THR A 39 3.96 42.50 40.42
C THR A 39 2.59 43.17 40.53
N ASP A 40 2.32 43.86 41.65
CA ASP A 40 1.07 44.62 41.84
C ASP A 40 0.89 45.70 40.75
N ASP A 41 2.00 46.24 40.23
CA ASP A 41 2.04 47.24 39.14
C ASP A 41 1.98 46.61 37.72
N GLY A 42 2.05 45.28 37.60
CA GLY A 42 2.00 44.57 36.32
C GLY A 42 3.27 43.79 35.95
N TYR A 43 3.40 43.42 34.68
CA TYR A 43 4.60 42.79 34.12
C TYR A 43 5.62 43.87 33.76
N ASN A 44 6.78 43.86 34.41
CA ASN A 44 7.89 44.73 34.05
C ASN A 44 8.58 44.21 32.78
N VAL A 45 8.34 44.87 31.65
CA VAL A 45 8.84 44.47 30.33
C VAL A 45 10.36 44.55 30.27
N ASP A 46 10.95 45.59 30.86
CA ASP A 46 12.39 45.83 30.84
C ASP A 46 13.15 44.78 31.66
N ALA A 47 12.61 44.40 32.82
CA ALA A 47 13.17 43.35 33.65
C ALA A 47 13.14 41.98 32.94
N ILE A 48 12.07 41.68 32.20
CA ILE A 48 11.96 40.45 31.41
C ILE A 48 12.96 40.47 30.25
N LEU A 49 13.17 41.62 29.59
CA LEU A 49 14.20 41.77 28.55
C LEU A 49 15.61 41.56 29.10
N GLN A 50 15.93 42.15 30.25
CA GLN A 50 17.23 41.98 30.91
C GLN A 50 17.46 40.54 31.34
N TRP A 51 16.44 39.91 31.95
CA TRP A 51 16.47 38.49 32.27
C TRP A 51 16.70 37.64 31.02
N ARG A 52 16.03 37.97 29.91
CA ARG A 52 16.20 37.24 28.65
C ARG A 52 17.59 37.44 28.05
N ALA A 53 18.19 38.61 28.18
CA ALA A 53 19.56 38.86 27.74
C ALA A 53 20.58 38.06 28.57
N ALA A 54 20.38 37.97 29.88
CA ALA A 54 21.24 37.20 30.79
C ALA A 54 21.04 35.68 30.68
N ASN A 55 19.79 35.23 30.53
CA ASN A 55 19.38 33.83 30.40
C ASN A 55 19.12 33.41 28.96
N ARG A 56 19.68 34.15 27.99
CA ARG A 56 19.84 33.61 26.65
C ARG A 56 20.81 32.46 26.83
N LYS A 57 20.29 31.25 27.10
CA LYS A 57 21.01 30.01 26.83
C LYS A 57 21.63 30.27 25.48
N THR A 58 22.95 30.32 25.44
CA THR A 58 23.71 30.24 24.22
C THR A 58 23.24 28.94 23.57
N SER A 59 22.16 29.06 22.78
CA SER A 59 22.05 28.33 21.55
C SER A 59 23.16 28.92 20.68
N ASP A 60 24.41 28.61 21.04
CA ASP A 60 25.49 28.47 20.09
C ASP A 60 25.08 27.29 19.21
N LEU A 61 24.11 27.57 18.35
CA LEU A 61 24.30 27.36 16.94
C LEU A 61 25.08 28.57 16.43
N SER A 62 26.23 28.88 17.05
CA SER A 62 27.31 29.43 16.26
C SER A 62 27.56 28.32 15.24
N LEU A 63 27.21 28.61 14.00
CA LEU A 63 27.70 27.90 12.84
C LEU A 63 29.22 28.10 12.83
N GLU A 64 29.94 27.46 13.76
CA GLU A 64 31.38 27.63 13.89
C GLU A 64 32.13 26.99 12.72
N ASP A 65 31.46 26.14 11.93
CA ASP A 65 31.96 25.75 10.62
C ASP A 65 30.83 25.55 9.59
N PRO A 66 30.67 26.45 8.60
CA PRO A 66 29.74 26.29 7.48
C PRO A 66 29.90 24.95 6.76
N ASP A 67 31.09 24.37 6.81
CA ASP A 67 31.40 23.13 6.12
C ASP A 67 30.96 21.90 6.93
N GLU A 68 30.93 21.97 8.26
CA GLU A 68 30.36 20.88 9.09
C GLU A 68 28.83 20.78 8.91
N PHE A 69 28.14 21.91 8.79
CA PHE A 69 26.70 21.92 8.50
C PHE A 69 26.39 21.33 7.12
N LYS A 70 27.16 21.72 6.09
CA LYS A 70 27.04 21.13 4.75
C LYS A 70 27.31 19.62 4.77
N LEU A 71 28.31 19.17 5.52
CA LEU A 71 28.64 17.76 5.67
C LEU A 71 27.49 16.97 6.31
N ARG A 72 26.90 17.48 7.41
CA ARG A 72 25.74 16.85 8.05
C ARG A 72 24.54 16.76 7.12
N MET A 73 24.26 17.83 6.36
CA MET A 73 23.19 17.84 5.36
C MET A 73 23.45 16.84 4.22
N ALA A 74 24.69 16.73 3.75
CA ALA A 74 25.07 15.78 2.71
C ALA A 74 24.93 14.33 3.19
N LEU A 75 25.34 14.02 4.42
CA LEU A 75 25.18 12.69 5.03
C LEU A 75 23.71 12.33 5.23
N ALA A 76 22.89 13.27 5.70
CA ALA A 76 21.45 13.05 5.85
C ALA A 76 20.78 12.75 4.49
N LYS A 77 21.18 13.48 3.44
CA LYS A 77 20.68 13.26 2.08
C LYS A 77 21.12 11.91 1.51
N LEU A 78 22.37 11.50 1.76
CA LEU A 78 22.87 10.17 1.38
C LEU A 78 22.05 9.07 2.04
N LYS A 79 21.85 9.16 3.37
CA LYS A 79 21.06 8.19 4.13
C LYS A 79 19.60 8.12 3.67
N GLU A 80 19.01 9.25 3.28
CA GLU A 80 17.67 9.28 2.69
C GLU A 80 17.63 8.58 1.33
N GLN A 81 18.67 8.76 0.50
CA GLN A 81 18.78 8.08 -0.80
C GLN A 81 18.99 6.58 -0.64
N GLU A 82 19.83 6.14 0.30
CA GLU A 82 20.00 4.73 0.65
C GLU A 82 18.67 4.12 1.10
N GLY A 83 17.96 4.76 2.03
CA GLY A 83 16.65 4.28 2.48
C GLY A 83 15.58 4.23 1.38
N LYS A 84 15.69 5.07 0.34
CA LYS A 84 14.82 4.98 -0.86
C LYS A 84 15.24 3.82 -1.76
N ALA A 85 16.54 3.59 -1.93
CA ALA A 85 17.06 2.48 -2.72
C ALA A 85 16.65 1.13 -2.10
N ASP A 86 16.78 0.98 -0.78
CA ASP A 86 16.40 -0.23 -0.07
C ASP A 86 14.90 -0.55 -0.21
N LYS A 87 14.03 0.47 -0.13
CA LYS A 87 12.61 0.28 -0.37
C LYS A 87 12.30 -0.20 -1.79
N VAL A 88 12.96 0.37 -2.79
CA VAL A 88 12.75 -0.02 -4.19
C VAL A 88 13.24 -1.44 -4.44
N THR A 89 14.37 -1.86 -3.83
CA THR A 89 14.88 -3.22 -3.99
C THR A 89 13.98 -4.25 -3.31
N GLU A 90 13.45 -3.94 -2.12
CA GLU A 90 12.46 -4.78 -1.44
C GLU A 90 11.15 -4.90 -2.25
N GLU A 91 10.63 -3.79 -2.75
CA GLU A 91 9.43 -3.79 -3.61
C GLU A 91 9.65 -4.58 -4.90
N ALA A 92 10.81 -4.46 -5.53
CA ALA A 92 11.17 -5.23 -6.71
C ALA A 92 11.25 -6.74 -6.42
N ALA A 93 11.81 -7.13 -5.27
CA ALA A 93 11.87 -8.52 -4.85
C ALA A 93 10.46 -9.10 -4.62
N ILE A 94 9.57 -8.34 -3.97
CA ILE A 94 8.17 -8.74 -3.77
C ILE A 94 7.45 -8.87 -5.11
N ALA A 95 7.65 -7.93 -6.03
CA ALA A 95 7.05 -7.97 -7.36
C ALA A 95 7.54 -9.17 -8.18
N ALA A 96 8.84 -9.47 -8.12
CA ALA A 96 9.42 -10.65 -8.78
C ALA A 96 8.85 -11.95 -8.19
N TYR A 97 8.74 -12.05 -6.87
CA TYR A 97 8.15 -13.21 -6.20
C TYR A 97 6.68 -13.40 -6.58
N LYS A 98 5.87 -12.34 -6.58
CA LYS A 98 4.47 -12.38 -7.04
C LYS A 98 4.36 -12.85 -8.49
N LYS A 99 5.23 -12.36 -9.38
CA LYS A 99 5.27 -12.79 -10.78
C LYS A 99 5.62 -14.27 -10.91
N HIS A 100 6.55 -14.77 -10.11
CA HIS A 100 6.90 -16.19 -10.09
C HIS A 100 5.72 -17.05 -9.64
N LEU A 101 5.06 -16.66 -8.56
CA LEU A 101 3.91 -17.40 -8.01
C LEU A 101 2.74 -17.46 -9.00
N LEU A 102 2.48 -16.37 -9.72
CA LEU A 102 1.50 -16.34 -10.80
C LEU A 102 1.93 -17.22 -11.98
N ALA A 103 3.22 -17.24 -12.33
CA ALA A 103 3.74 -18.06 -13.42
C ALA A 103 3.66 -19.56 -13.12
N GLU A 104 3.93 -19.98 -11.88
CA GLU A 104 3.81 -21.38 -11.45
C GLU A 104 2.36 -21.87 -11.45
N GLY A 105 1.40 -20.99 -11.20
CA GLY A 105 -0.03 -21.31 -11.25
C GLY A 105 -0.61 -21.37 -12.67
N LEU A 106 0.12 -20.91 -13.69
CA LEU A 106 -0.36 -20.90 -15.07
C LEU A 106 -0.10 -22.25 -15.73
N ILE A 107 -1.19 -22.96 -16.04
CA ILE A 107 -1.12 -24.16 -16.88
C ILE A 107 -1.01 -23.70 -18.33
N HIS A 108 -0.05 -24.28 -19.06
CA HIS A 108 0.10 -24.00 -20.48
C HIS A 108 -1.20 -24.33 -21.23
N ALA A 109 -1.70 -23.40 -22.05
CA ALA A 109 -2.99 -23.53 -22.74
C ALA A 109 -3.10 -24.84 -23.54
N SER A 110 -2.02 -25.27 -24.19
CA SER A 110 -2.00 -26.57 -24.90
C SER A 110 -2.17 -27.76 -23.95
N SER A 111 -1.65 -27.69 -22.73
CA SER A 111 -1.75 -28.76 -21.74
C SER A 111 -3.17 -28.86 -21.18
N ALA A 112 -3.80 -27.72 -20.90
CA ALA A 112 -5.22 -27.66 -20.56
C ALA A 112 -6.09 -28.23 -21.69
N ASN A 113 -5.89 -27.76 -22.93
CA ASN A 113 -6.63 -28.23 -24.10
C ASN A 113 -6.45 -29.73 -24.35
N ASN A 114 -5.24 -30.25 -24.23
CA ASN A 114 -4.97 -31.68 -24.36
C ASN A 114 -5.68 -32.50 -23.27
N THR A 115 -5.71 -31.98 -22.03
CA THR A 115 -6.40 -32.63 -20.91
C THR A 115 -7.91 -32.69 -21.15
N PHE A 116 -8.52 -31.57 -21.56
CA PHE A 116 -9.94 -31.51 -21.93
C PHE A 116 -10.26 -32.41 -23.13
N ALA A 117 -9.43 -32.38 -24.18
CA ALA A 117 -9.61 -33.24 -25.36
C ALA A 117 -9.56 -34.73 -24.99
N ASN A 118 -8.63 -35.12 -24.10
CA ASN A 118 -8.55 -36.49 -23.60
C ASN A 118 -9.76 -36.88 -22.76
N ALA A 119 -10.24 -35.98 -21.89
CA ALA A 119 -11.45 -36.22 -21.09
C ALA A 119 -12.69 -36.42 -21.99
N LEU A 120 -12.89 -35.54 -22.98
CA LEU A 120 -14.00 -35.65 -23.93
C LEU A 120 -13.90 -36.93 -24.79
N LYS A 121 -12.71 -37.29 -25.25
CA LYS A 121 -12.47 -38.55 -25.96
C LYS A 121 -12.84 -39.77 -25.10
N ASN A 122 -12.47 -39.77 -23.82
CA ASN A 122 -12.84 -40.84 -22.90
C ASN A 122 -14.35 -40.92 -22.68
N ILE A 123 -15.04 -39.80 -22.50
CA ILE A 123 -16.50 -39.76 -22.38
C ILE A 123 -17.16 -40.32 -23.65
N ARG A 124 -16.74 -39.86 -24.84
CA ARG A 124 -17.24 -40.37 -26.12
C ARG A 124 -17.07 -41.88 -26.24
N ASN A 125 -15.89 -42.40 -25.92
CA ASN A 125 -15.61 -43.84 -25.99
C ASN A 125 -16.51 -44.65 -25.04
N ARG A 126 -16.80 -44.12 -23.83
CA ARG A 126 -17.71 -44.76 -22.89
C ARG A 126 -19.14 -44.76 -23.41
N LEU A 127 -19.62 -43.64 -23.92
CA LEU A 127 -20.97 -43.54 -24.52
C LEU A 127 -21.15 -44.54 -25.66
N GLN A 128 -20.15 -44.66 -26.54
CA GLN A 128 -20.22 -45.58 -27.68
C GLN A 128 -20.21 -47.08 -27.29
N ARG A 129 -19.84 -47.43 -26.05
CA ARG A 129 -19.89 -48.81 -25.54
C ARG A 129 -21.24 -49.18 -24.92
N ILE A 130 -22.01 -48.19 -24.47
CA ILE A 130 -23.33 -48.39 -23.84
C ILE A 130 -24.27 -49.29 -24.69
N PRO A 131 -24.38 -49.13 -26.03
CA PRO A 131 -25.25 -49.99 -26.84
C PRO A 131 -24.90 -51.48 -26.71
N VAL A 132 -23.62 -51.81 -26.74
CA VAL A 132 -23.15 -53.21 -26.65
C VAL A 132 -23.35 -53.76 -25.23
N GLU A 133 -23.05 -52.95 -24.22
CA GLU A 133 -23.23 -53.33 -22.81
C GLU A 133 -24.70 -53.56 -22.45
N LEU A 134 -25.62 -52.71 -22.95
CA LEU A 134 -27.06 -52.87 -22.74
C LEU A 134 -27.64 -54.06 -23.51
N ALA A 135 -27.13 -54.34 -24.70
CA ALA A 135 -27.70 -55.36 -25.57
C ALA A 135 -27.21 -56.79 -25.25
N ALA A 136 -26.15 -56.92 -24.44
CA ALA A 136 -25.52 -58.20 -24.07
C ALA A 136 -26.45 -59.22 -23.36
N GLY A 137 -27.60 -58.78 -22.83
CA GLY A 137 -28.58 -59.65 -22.16
C GLY A 137 -29.74 -60.13 -23.04
N TYR A 138 -29.80 -59.72 -24.31
CA TYR A 138 -30.94 -59.97 -25.19
C TYR A 138 -30.66 -61.07 -26.23
N ALA A 139 -31.73 -61.62 -26.81
CA ALA A 139 -31.61 -62.54 -27.94
C ALA A 139 -30.89 -61.87 -29.14
N PRO A 140 -30.13 -62.61 -29.96
CA PRO A 140 -29.24 -62.03 -30.99
C PRO A 140 -29.94 -61.11 -32.01
N GLU A 141 -31.20 -61.40 -32.32
CA GLU A 141 -32.03 -60.60 -33.24
C GLU A 141 -32.40 -59.23 -32.63
N ILE A 142 -32.78 -59.24 -31.35
CA ILE A 142 -33.11 -58.04 -30.58
C ILE A 142 -31.82 -57.25 -30.29
N GLN A 143 -30.72 -57.93 -29.96
CA GLN A 143 -29.42 -57.33 -29.67
C GLN A 143 -28.94 -56.44 -30.81
N ARG A 144 -28.93 -56.96 -32.05
CA ARG A 144 -28.49 -56.19 -33.23
C ARG A 144 -29.35 -54.96 -33.49
N GLN A 145 -30.66 -55.08 -33.26
CA GLN A 145 -31.58 -53.96 -33.46
C GLN A 145 -31.40 -52.90 -32.37
N LEU A 146 -31.27 -53.30 -31.11
CA LEU A 146 -31.02 -52.41 -29.97
C LEU A 146 -29.68 -51.67 -30.10
N GLU A 147 -28.62 -52.40 -30.48
CA GLU A 147 -27.29 -51.82 -30.71
C GLU A 147 -27.33 -50.73 -31.79
N ARG A 148 -28.02 -51.02 -32.90
CA ARG A 148 -28.16 -50.08 -34.02
C ARG A 148 -28.94 -48.83 -33.62
N ASP A 149 -30.10 -49.01 -32.97
CA ASP A 149 -30.98 -47.90 -32.58
C ASP A 149 -30.31 -47.01 -31.52
N LEU A 150 -29.64 -47.61 -30.53
CA LEU A 150 -28.93 -46.86 -29.49
C LEU A 150 -27.69 -46.17 -30.05
N ALA A 151 -26.90 -46.82 -30.90
CA ALA A 151 -25.75 -46.20 -31.56
C ALA A 151 -26.18 -44.99 -32.40
N GLN A 152 -27.28 -45.11 -33.16
CA GLN A 152 -27.81 -44.01 -33.96
C GLN A 152 -28.28 -42.85 -33.09
N ARG A 153 -28.98 -43.12 -31.97
CA ARG A 153 -29.42 -42.07 -31.03
C ARG A 153 -28.24 -41.34 -30.38
N ILE A 154 -27.21 -42.07 -29.97
CA ILE A 154 -25.99 -41.50 -29.39
C ILE A 154 -25.28 -40.62 -30.42
N ASP A 155 -25.16 -41.06 -31.67
CA ASP A 155 -24.54 -40.27 -32.73
C ASP A 155 -25.31 -38.98 -33.03
N ILE A 156 -26.65 -39.03 -33.03
CA ILE A 156 -27.49 -37.83 -33.19
C ILE A 156 -27.24 -36.86 -32.02
N ALA A 157 -27.26 -37.35 -30.79
CA ALA A 157 -27.02 -36.52 -29.60
C ALA A 157 -25.62 -35.88 -29.60
N LEU A 158 -24.58 -36.65 -29.95
CA LEU A 158 -23.21 -36.15 -30.05
C LEU A 158 -23.05 -35.09 -31.15
N ARG A 159 -23.77 -35.23 -32.27
CA ARG A 159 -23.79 -34.20 -33.33
C ARG A 159 -24.51 -32.94 -32.90
N ALA A 160 -25.65 -33.06 -32.21
CA ALA A 160 -26.38 -31.91 -31.69
C ALA A 160 -25.52 -31.11 -30.70
N LEU A 161 -24.88 -31.79 -29.75
CA LEU A 161 -23.96 -31.16 -28.79
C LEU A 161 -22.79 -30.45 -29.48
N ARG A 162 -22.27 -31.03 -30.57
CA ARG A 162 -21.19 -30.39 -31.35
C ARG A 162 -21.66 -29.09 -31.99
N ILE A 163 -22.86 -29.08 -32.58
CA ILE A 163 -23.42 -27.89 -33.22
C ILE A 163 -23.67 -26.79 -32.18
N GLU A 164 -24.24 -27.13 -31.03
CA GLU A 164 -24.46 -26.17 -29.92
C GLU A 164 -23.14 -25.53 -29.45
N LEU A 165 -22.08 -26.33 -29.32
CA LEU A 165 -20.74 -25.86 -28.96
C LEU A 165 -20.13 -24.95 -30.04
N GLU A 166 -20.32 -25.26 -31.33
CA GLU A 166 -19.82 -24.43 -32.44
C GLU A 166 -20.61 -23.11 -32.54
N SER A 167 -21.93 -23.12 -32.29
CA SER A 167 -22.76 -21.90 -32.31
C SER A 167 -22.54 -20.99 -31.11
N GLY A 168 -22.21 -21.54 -29.94
CA GLY A 168 -21.97 -20.74 -28.73
C GLY A 168 -20.61 -20.02 -28.70
N ILE A 169 -19.73 -20.26 -29.69
CA ILE A 169 -18.43 -19.59 -29.82
C ILE A 169 -18.55 -18.28 -30.62
N ASP A 170 -19.63 -18.08 -31.39
CA ASP A 170 -19.83 -16.91 -32.25
C ASP A 170 -20.56 -15.73 -31.53
N ASP A 171 -21.00 -15.92 -30.28
CA ASP A 171 -21.80 -14.95 -29.51
C ASP A 171 -21.00 -14.15 -28.44
N ASP A 172 -19.68 -14.33 -28.34
CA ASP A 172 -18.75 -13.56 -27.45
C ASP A 172 -17.70 -12.78 -28.27
#